data_AF-A0A016VBV0-F1
#
_entry.id   AF-A0A016VBV0-F1
#
_cell.length_a   1.000
_cell.length_b   1.000
_cell.length_c   1.000
_cell.angle_alpha   90.00
_cell.angle_beta   90.00
_cell.angle_gamma   90.00
#
_symmetry.space_group_name_H-M   'P 1'
#
loop_
_entity.id
_entity.type
_entity.pdbx_description
1 polymer ?
#
loop_
_entity_poly.entity_id
_entity_poly.type
_entity_poly.pdbx_seq_one_letter_code
_entity_poly.pdbx_strand_id
1 'polypeptide(L)'
;MAVMAMKPRRATGPDDVAAELWRSRHWHPAAWLAQLFNRIIFERKIPDDWKRSTTVPIWKKKGSPAECCNYRPIRLLPHTMKIFERIVDRRIREIVELSSNQCGFVKNCSTTNAIHAARLLVGKHLEKNAPLHVAFLDLEKAFDRVPHDVNGIRCEFTAFQKS
;
A
#
# COMPACT_ATOMS: atom_id res chain seq x y z
N MET A 1 10.86 5.47 15.05
CA MET A 1 11.71 4.51 14.31
C MET A 1 10.85 3.45 13.64
N ALA A 2 11.21 2.99 12.43
CA ALA A 2 10.39 2.06 11.62
C ALA A 2 10.07 0.73 12.35
N VAL A 3 11.04 0.21 13.11
CA VAL A 3 10.89 -0.99 13.95
C VAL A 3 9.78 -0.84 14.99
N MET A 4 9.70 0.31 15.67
CA MET A 4 8.69 0.57 16.70
C MET A 4 7.28 0.78 16.12
N ALA A 5 7.16 1.04 14.82
CA ALA A 5 5.87 1.12 14.13
C ALA A 5 5.28 -0.25 13.82
N MET A 6 5.98 -1.35 14.11
CA MET A 6 5.45 -2.70 13.95
C MET A 6 4.44 -3.01 15.05
N LYS A 7 3.24 -3.46 14.65
CA LYS A 7 2.19 -3.86 15.60
C LYS A 7 2.53 -5.25 16.16
N PRO A 8 2.40 -5.46 17.49
CA PRO A 8 2.60 -6.77 18.09
C PRO A 8 1.44 -7.71 17.71
N ARG A 9 1.60 -9.01 17.95
CA ARG A 9 0.62 -10.08 17.72
C ARG A 9 0.09 -10.11 16.29
N ARG A 10 0.98 -9.84 15.33
CA ARG A 10 0.71 -9.96 13.90
C ARG A 10 1.27 -11.29 13.41
N ALA A 11 0.58 -11.89 12.45
CA ALA A 11 1.03 -13.12 11.80
C ALA A 11 2.45 -12.94 11.23
N THR A 12 3.26 -13.97 11.41
CA THR A 12 4.64 -14.05 10.93
C THR A 12 4.69 -14.25 9.42
N GLY A 13 5.84 -13.92 8.82
CA GLY A 13 6.14 -14.30 7.45
C GLY A 13 6.58 -15.77 7.39
N PRO A 14 7.08 -16.23 6.23
CA PRO A 14 7.65 -17.57 6.08
C PRO A 14 8.86 -17.85 6.98
N ASP A 15 9.47 -16.80 7.54
CA ASP A 15 10.61 -16.86 8.45
C ASP A 15 10.22 -17.19 9.91
N ASP A 16 8.92 -17.21 10.21
CA ASP A 16 8.32 -17.38 11.54
C ASP A 16 8.87 -16.44 12.63
N VAL A 17 9.45 -15.30 12.23
CA VAL A 17 10.00 -14.34 13.18
C VAL A 17 8.93 -13.33 13.60
N ALA A 18 8.57 -13.33 14.87
CA ALA A 18 7.59 -12.41 15.44
C ALA A 18 8.07 -10.94 15.46
N ALA A 19 7.12 -10.00 15.35
CA ALA A 19 7.41 -8.56 15.39
C ALA A 19 8.01 -8.12 16.75
N GLU A 20 7.65 -8.83 17.81
CA GLU A 20 8.11 -8.65 19.18
C GLU A 20 9.61 -8.83 19.32
N LEU A 21 10.20 -9.77 18.58
CA LEU A 21 11.64 -9.97 18.58
C LEU A 21 12.35 -8.69 18.14
N TRP A 22 11.92 -8.10 17.03
CA TRP A 22 12.47 -6.84 16.52
C TRP A 22 12.23 -5.65 17.44
N ARG A 23 11.22 -5.72 18.31
CA ARG A 23 10.90 -4.65 19.28
C ARG A 23 11.49 -4.89 20.67
N SER A 24 12.15 -6.03 20.88
CA SER A 24 12.72 -6.44 22.15
C SER A 24 13.75 -5.44 22.66
N ARG A 25 13.80 -5.24 23.98
CA ARG A 25 14.83 -4.43 24.64
C ARG A 25 16.14 -5.21 24.86
N HIS A 26 16.12 -6.52 24.64
CA HIS A 26 17.25 -7.41 24.94
C HIS A 26 18.32 -7.45 23.85
N TRP A 27 18.09 -6.77 22.71
CA TRP A 27 19.10 -6.60 21.68
C TRP A 27 18.85 -5.31 20.90
N HIS A 28 19.82 -4.92 20.08
CA HIS A 28 19.80 -3.66 19.33
C HIS A 28 19.66 -3.93 17.82
N PRO A 29 18.44 -4.27 17.33
CA PRO A 29 18.23 -4.65 15.93
C PRO A 29 18.52 -3.54 14.93
N ALA A 30 18.47 -2.27 15.36
CA ALA A 30 18.60 -1.12 14.47
C ALA A 30 19.95 -1.10 13.73
N ALA A 31 21.06 -1.40 14.43
CA ALA A 31 22.39 -1.40 13.82
C ALA A 31 22.54 -2.53 12.79
N TRP A 32 22.09 -3.73 13.14
CA TRP A 32 22.11 -4.89 12.25
C TRP A 32 21.21 -4.68 11.01
N LEU A 33 19.98 -4.19 11.21
CA LEU A 33 19.06 -3.87 10.12
C LEU A 33 19.63 -2.79 9.19
N ALA A 34 20.28 -1.76 9.75
CA ALA A 34 20.91 -0.71 8.94
C ALA A 34 22.03 -1.28 8.05
N GLN A 35 22.89 -2.14 8.60
CA GLN A 35 23.94 -2.80 7.82
C GLN A 35 23.34 -3.68 6.72
N LEU A 36 22.32 -4.49 7.04
CA LEU A 36 21.62 -5.33 6.08
C LEU A 36 21.01 -4.49 4.95
N PHE A 37 20.27 -3.44 5.28
CA PHE A 37 19.60 -2.60 4.28
C PHE A 37 20.58 -1.83 3.40
N ASN A 38 21.67 -1.33 3.98
CA ASN A 38 22.72 -0.68 3.19
C ASN A 38 23.37 -1.66 2.22
N ARG A 39 23.59 -2.91 2.64
CA ARG A 39 24.11 -3.98 1.77
C ARG A 39 23.13 -4.28 0.63
N ILE A 40 21.84 -4.43 0.90
CA ILE A 40 20.80 -4.66 -0.11
C ILE A 40 20.79 -3.54 -1.16
N ILE A 41 20.90 -2.28 -0.72
CA ILE A 41 20.94 -1.12 -1.62
C ILE A 41 22.23 -1.13 -2.46
N PHE A 42 23.38 -1.38 -1.84
CA PHE A 42 24.68 -1.39 -2.50
C PHE A 42 24.81 -2.51 -3.53
N GLU A 43 24.44 -3.74 -3.16
CA GLU A 43 24.53 -4.93 -4.02
C GLU A 43 23.38 -5.02 -5.03
N ARG A 44 22.32 -4.22 -4.84
CA ARG A 44 21.06 -4.27 -5.62
C ARG A 44 20.42 -5.66 -5.62
N LYS A 45 20.66 -6.45 -4.58
CA LYS A 45 20.19 -7.82 -4.43
C LYS A 45 19.39 -7.95 -3.14
N ILE A 46 18.16 -8.44 -3.27
CA ILE A 46 17.32 -8.77 -2.11
C ILE A 46 17.64 -10.19 -1.59
N PRO A 47 17.47 -10.45 -0.29
CA PRO A 47 17.56 -11.80 0.26
C PRO A 47 16.57 -12.74 -0.41
N ASP A 48 16.95 -14.00 -0.63
CA ASP A 48 16.05 -15.00 -1.23
C ASP A 48 14.81 -15.25 -0.36
N ASP A 49 14.92 -15.06 0.95
CA ASP A 49 13.79 -15.11 1.88
C ASP A 49 12.70 -14.08 1.56
N TRP A 50 13.08 -12.91 1.05
CA TRP A 50 12.12 -11.85 0.68
C TRP A 50 11.39 -12.15 -0.63
N LYS A 51 11.87 -13.13 -1.41
CA LYS A 51 11.17 -13.62 -2.60
C LYS A 51 10.04 -14.59 -2.24
N ARG A 52 9.97 -15.05 -0.99
CA ARG A 52 8.97 -15.99 -0.49
C ARG A 52 7.91 -15.25 0.33
N SER A 53 6.65 -15.67 0.19
CA SER A 53 5.54 -15.18 0.99
C SER A 53 4.49 -16.25 1.22
N THR A 54 3.80 -16.21 2.36
CA THR A 54 2.67 -17.11 2.63
C THR A 54 1.39 -16.41 2.24
N THR A 55 0.62 -16.96 1.30
CA THR A 55 -0.67 -16.39 0.90
C THR A 55 -1.80 -17.02 1.69
N VAL A 56 -2.51 -16.20 2.47
CA VAL A 56 -3.68 -16.61 3.25
C VAL A 56 -4.94 -16.05 2.60
N PRO A 57 -5.85 -16.89 2.08
CA PRO A 57 -7.10 -16.42 1.51
C PRO A 57 -8.10 -16.05 2.61
N ILE A 58 -8.63 -14.82 2.58
CA ILE A 58 -9.68 -14.36 3.51
C ILE A 58 -11.01 -14.22 2.80
N TRP A 59 -12.02 -14.96 3.23
CA TRP A 59 -13.35 -14.90 2.63
C TRP A 59 -13.98 -13.51 2.81
N LYS A 60 -14.52 -12.95 1.73
CA LYS A 60 -15.17 -11.62 1.69
C LYS A 60 -16.52 -11.57 2.42
N LYS A 61 -17.01 -12.72 2.93
CA LYS A 61 -18.36 -12.87 3.51
C LYS A 61 -19.47 -12.49 2.53
N LYS A 62 -19.24 -12.74 1.24
CA LYS A 62 -20.18 -12.49 0.14
C LYS A 62 -20.01 -13.61 -0.89
N GLY A 63 -21.12 -14.08 -1.45
CA GLY A 63 -21.14 -15.17 -2.43
C GLY A 63 -20.83 -16.55 -1.82
N SER A 64 -20.67 -17.54 -2.69
CA SER A 64 -20.37 -18.92 -2.28
C SER A 64 -18.93 -19.06 -1.76
N PRO A 65 -18.69 -19.75 -0.62
CA PRO A 65 -17.35 -20.12 -0.18
C PRO A 65 -16.61 -21.08 -1.12
N ALA A 66 -17.31 -21.75 -2.04
CA ALA A 66 -16.67 -22.63 -3.03
C ALA A 66 -15.97 -21.85 -4.15
N GLU A 67 -16.27 -20.55 -4.31
CA GLU A 67 -15.72 -19.72 -5.38
C GLU A 67 -14.47 -18.97 -4.92
N CYS A 68 -13.33 -19.22 -5.57
CA CYS A 68 -12.06 -18.58 -5.24
C CYS A 68 -12.08 -17.04 -5.34
N CYS A 69 -12.87 -16.49 -6.28
CA CYS A 69 -13.00 -15.04 -6.46
C CYS A 69 -13.65 -14.32 -5.25
N ASN A 70 -14.34 -15.07 -4.37
CA ASN A 70 -14.93 -14.57 -3.14
C ASN A 70 -13.93 -14.45 -1.98
N TYR A 71 -12.64 -14.72 -2.22
CA TYR A 71 -11.57 -14.52 -1.26
C TYR A 71 -10.71 -13.30 -1.60
N ARG A 72 -10.10 -12.70 -0.58
CA ARG A 72 -9.03 -11.71 -0.69
C ARG A 72 -7.72 -12.39 -0.35
N PRO A 73 -6.75 -12.48 -1.27
CA PRO A 73 -5.44 -13.01 -0.92
C PRO A 73 -4.71 -12.00 -0.04
N ILE A 74 -4.21 -12.44 1.12
CA ILE A 74 -3.30 -11.66 1.96
C ILE A 74 -1.93 -12.33 1.95
N ARG A 75 -0.92 -11.61 1.49
CA ARG A 75 0.47 -12.09 1.53
C ARG A 75 1.11 -11.72 2.86
N LEU A 76 1.60 -12.72 3.58
CA LEU A 76 2.42 -12.55 4.76
C LEU A 76 3.88 -12.49 4.33
N LEU A 77 4.48 -11.31 4.47
CA LEU A 77 5.88 -11.05 4.17
C LEU A 77 6.75 -11.13 5.44
N PRO A 78 8.05 -11.48 5.30
CA PRO A 78 9.03 -11.33 6.36
C PRO A 78 8.98 -9.94 6.99
N HIS A 79 9.15 -9.85 8.31
CA HIS A 79 9.06 -8.57 9.01
C HIS A 79 10.19 -7.60 8.63
N THR A 80 11.38 -8.14 8.32
CA THR A 80 12.52 -7.35 7.83
C THR A 80 12.21 -6.64 6.52
N MET A 81 11.51 -7.30 5.59
CA MET A 81 11.02 -6.70 4.34
C MET A 81 10.05 -5.55 4.60
N LYS A 82 9.04 -5.78 5.46
CA LYS A 82 8.05 -4.74 5.84
C LYS A 82 8.72 -3.51 6.48
N ILE A 83 9.76 -3.70 7.28
CA ILE A 83 10.54 -2.61 7.88
C ILE A 83 11.28 -1.82 6.79
N PHE A 84 11.91 -2.52 5.86
CA PHE A 84 12.62 -1.89 4.74
C PHE A 84 11.68 -1.09 3.84
N GLU A 85 10.57 -1.70 3.40
CA GLU A 85 9.53 -1.03 2.60
C GLU A 85 9.04 0.25 3.28
N ARG A 86 8.84 0.24 4.60
CA ARG A 86 8.41 1.42 5.35
C ARG A 86 9.48 2.53 5.38
N ILE A 87 10.76 2.18 5.41
CA ILE A 87 11.85 3.16 5.34
C ILE A 87 11.90 3.77 3.93
N VAL A 88 11.78 2.92 2.90
CA VAL A 88 11.76 3.35 1.49
C VAL A 88 10.55 4.23 1.21
N ASP A 89 9.33 3.83 1.60
CA ASP A 89 8.10 4.62 1.47
C ASP A 89 8.25 6.01 2.11
N ARG A 90 8.83 6.07 3.32
CA ARG A 90 9.09 7.36 3.97
C ARG A 90 10.01 8.26 3.13
N ARG A 91 11.11 7.73 2.61
CA ARG A 91 12.06 8.49 1.78
C ARG A 91 11.44 8.91 0.45
N ILE A 92 10.65 8.04 -0.19
CA ILE A 92 9.94 8.38 -1.43
C ILE A 92 8.96 9.52 -1.19
N ARG A 93 8.24 9.52 -0.07
CA ARG A 93 7.31 10.62 0.28
C ARG A 93 8.00 11.96 0.53
N GLU A 94 9.30 11.97 0.81
CA GLU A 94 10.08 13.20 0.98
C GLU A 94 10.44 13.82 -0.39
N ILE A 95 10.35 13.07 -1.49
CA ILE A 95 10.72 13.52 -2.84
C ILE A 95 9.55 13.53 -3.84
N VAL A 96 8.43 12.88 -3.54
CA VAL A 96 7.25 12.84 -4.40
C VAL A 96 6.22 13.86 -3.94
N GLU A 97 5.83 14.75 -4.85
CA GLU A 97 4.67 15.62 -4.67
C GLU A 97 3.39 14.90 -5.12
N LEU A 98 2.38 14.91 -4.25
CA LEU A 98 1.07 14.34 -4.53
C LEU A 98 0.08 15.46 -4.85
N SER A 99 -0.84 15.19 -5.78
CA SER A 99 -1.95 16.11 -6.06
C SER A 99 -2.78 16.39 -4.80
N SER A 100 -3.21 17.62 -4.60
CA SER A 100 -4.12 18.03 -3.52
C SER A 100 -5.46 17.29 -3.55
N ASN A 101 -5.86 16.74 -4.70
CA ASN A 101 -7.08 15.95 -4.86
C ASN A 101 -6.90 14.47 -4.48
N GLN A 102 -5.66 14.01 -4.25
CA GLN A 102 -5.40 12.63 -3.86
C GLN A 102 -5.71 12.42 -2.37
N CYS A 103 -6.71 11.59 -2.09
CA CYS A 103 -7.08 11.25 -0.71
C CYS A 103 -6.62 9.83 -0.31
N GLY A 104 -6.40 8.94 -1.28
CA GLY A 104 -5.96 7.58 -1.03
C GLY A 104 -4.49 7.51 -0.63
N PHE A 105 -4.17 6.78 0.44
CA PHE A 105 -2.80 6.55 0.93
C PHE A 105 -2.02 7.84 1.28
N VAL A 106 -2.72 8.95 1.52
CA VAL A 106 -2.14 10.23 1.97
C VAL A 106 -2.34 10.38 3.47
N LYS A 107 -1.26 10.76 4.17
CA LYS A 107 -1.33 11.00 5.62
C LYS A 107 -2.32 12.12 5.92
N ASN A 108 -3.15 11.93 6.95
CA ASN A 108 -4.18 12.89 7.37
C ASN A 108 -5.27 13.17 6.31
N CYS A 109 -5.35 12.36 5.25
CA CYS A 109 -6.47 12.39 4.31
C CYS A 109 -7.19 11.04 4.32
N SER A 110 -8.51 11.08 4.40
CA SER A 110 -9.35 9.89 4.52
C SER A 110 -10.50 9.93 3.51
N THR A 111 -11.27 8.85 3.44
CA THR A 111 -12.49 8.77 2.62
C THR A 111 -13.52 9.83 2.98
N THR A 112 -13.58 10.28 4.24
CA THR A 112 -14.49 11.35 4.66
C THR A 112 -14.14 12.69 4.01
N ASN A 113 -12.86 12.99 3.84
CA ASN A 113 -12.41 14.21 3.19
C ASN A 113 -12.78 14.20 1.70
N ALA A 114 -12.56 13.07 1.02
CA ALA A 114 -12.96 12.90 -0.38
C ALA A 114 -14.47 13.06 -0.58
N ILE A 115 -15.28 12.44 0.29
CA ILE A 115 -16.75 12.58 0.27
C ILE A 115 -17.17 14.03 0.53
N HIS A 116 -16.53 14.70 1.49
CA HIS A 116 -16.81 16.10 1.79
C HIS A 116 -16.51 17.00 0.60
N ALA A 117 -15.35 16.85 -0.04
CA ALA A 117 -14.98 17.58 -1.25
C ALA A 117 -15.99 17.36 -2.39
N ALA A 118 -16.40 16.11 -2.62
CA ALA A 118 -17.43 15.79 -3.60
C ALA A 118 -18.77 16.47 -3.28
N ARG A 119 -19.20 16.46 -2.00
CA ARG A 119 -20.43 17.13 -1.56
C ARG A 119 -20.38 18.65 -1.76
N LEU A 120 -19.24 19.29 -1.49
CA LEU A 120 -19.05 20.72 -1.74
C LEU A 120 -19.15 21.05 -3.24
N LEU A 121 -18.57 20.21 -4.10
CA LEU A 121 -18.69 20.38 -5.55
C LEU A 121 -20.14 20.27 -6.02
N VAL A 122 -20.87 19.25 -5.54
CA VAL A 122 -22.30 19.07 -5.84
C VAL A 122 -23.11 20.27 -5.35
N GLY A 123 -22.92 20.70 -4.10
CA GLY A 123 -23.65 21.85 -3.53
C GLY A 123 -23.47 23.13 -4.33
N LYS A 124 -22.22 23.46 -4.72
CA LYS A 124 -21.93 24.66 -5.52
C LYS A 124 -22.60 24.67 -6.90
N HIS A 125 -22.75 23.51 -7.54
CA HIS A 125 -23.42 23.42 -8.85
C HIS A 125 -24.94 23.53 -8.69
N LEU A 126 -25.50 22.95 -7.63
CA LEU A 126 -26.91 23.10 -7.28
C LEU A 126 -27.28 24.57 -7.00
N GLU A 127 -26.48 25.28 -6.20
CA GLU A 127 -26.70 26.72 -5.92
C GLU A 127 -26.72 27.59 -7.19
N LYS A 128 -25.95 27.21 -8.21
CA LYS A 128 -25.84 27.94 -9.47
C LYS A 128 -26.82 27.48 -10.54
N ASN A 129 -27.68 26.49 -10.25
CA ASN A 129 -28.50 25.80 -11.24
C ASN A 129 -27.69 25.34 -12.47
N ALA A 130 -26.43 24.95 -12.24
CA ALA A 130 -25.53 24.50 -13.30
C ALA A 130 -25.58 22.97 -13.41
N PRO A 131 -25.59 22.40 -14.63
CA PRO A 131 -25.51 20.96 -14.81
C PRO A 131 -24.18 20.42 -14.27
N LEU A 132 -24.24 19.30 -13.54
CA LEU A 132 -23.07 18.58 -13.04
C LEU A 132 -23.14 17.13 -13.48
N HIS A 133 -22.08 16.64 -14.10
CA HIS A 133 -21.89 15.25 -14.48
C HIS A 133 -20.71 14.65 -13.72
N VAL A 134 -20.87 13.46 -13.16
CA VAL A 134 -19.84 12.77 -12.36
C VAL A 134 -19.57 11.41 -12.97
N ALA A 135 -18.30 11.13 -13.26
CA ALA A 135 -17.83 9.83 -13.72
C ALA A 135 -17.05 9.12 -12.60
N PHE A 136 -17.41 7.86 -12.34
CA PHE A 136 -16.68 7.00 -11.41
C PHE A 136 -15.78 6.04 -12.18
N LEU A 137 -14.48 6.09 -11.89
CA LEU A 137 -13.48 5.23 -12.52
C LEU A 137 -12.91 4.28 -11.47
N ASP A 138 -12.97 2.99 -11.74
CA ASP A 138 -12.36 1.94 -10.91
C ASP A 138 -11.41 1.09 -11.76
N LEU A 139 -10.18 0.89 -11.26
CA LEU A 139 -9.14 0.13 -11.95
C LEU A 139 -9.16 -1.32 -11.47
N GLU A 140 -9.47 -2.25 -12.39
CA GLU A 140 -9.41 -3.67 -12.09
C GLU A 140 -7.95 -4.12 -11.88
N LYS A 141 -7.66 -4.75 -10.74
CA LYS A 141 -6.34 -5.32 -10.39
C LYS A 141 -5.19 -4.32 -10.57
N ALA A 142 -5.38 -3.09 -10.10
CA ALA A 142 -4.44 -1.98 -10.29
C ALA A 142 -2.97 -2.31 -9.96
N PHE A 143 -2.70 -3.10 -8.91
CA PHE A 143 -1.34 -3.49 -8.53
C PHE A 143 -0.71 -4.55 -9.43
N ASP A 144 -1.50 -5.42 -10.06
CA ASP A 144 -1.00 -6.50 -10.93
C ASP A 144 -0.77 -6.00 -12.36
N ARG A 145 -1.35 -4.85 -12.71
CA ARG A 145 -1.30 -4.26 -14.07
C ARG A 145 -0.26 -3.15 -14.22
N VAL A 146 0.57 -2.91 -13.21
CA VAL A 146 1.66 -1.91 -13.31
C VAL A 146 2.75 -2.47 -14.22
N PRO A 147 3.08 -1.84 -15.36
CA PRO A 147 4.14 -2.33 -16.23
C PRO A 147 5.48 -2.19 -15.52
N HIS A 148 6.31 -3.24 -15.56
CA HIS A 148 7.61 -3.27 -14.89
C HIS A 148 8.77 -2.74 -15.75
N ASP A 149 8.54 -2.55 -17.05
CA ASP A 149 9.56 -2.12 -18.01
C ASP A 149 9.68 -0.59 -18.16
N VAL A 150 8.81 0.18 -17.51
CA VAL A 150 8.85 1.65 -17.57
C VAL A 150 9.74 2.20 -16.46
N ASN A 151 10.85 2.83 -16.86
CA ASN A 151 11.68 3.67 -16.00
C ASN A 151 10.89 4.92 -15.57
N GLY A 152 10.02 4.76 -14.57
CA GLY A 152 9.11 5.78 -14.07
C GLY A 152 7.65 5.40 -14.32
N ILE A 153 6.92 5.10 -13.23
CA ILE A 153 5.48 4.88 -13.28
C ILE A 153 4.82 6.26 -13.44
N ARG A 154 4.54 6.64 -14.69
CA ARG A 154 3.61 7.74 -15.00
C ARG A 154 2.30 7.11 -15.41
N CYS A 155 1.29 7.17 -14.53
CA CYS A 155 -0.06 6.73 -14.89
C CYS A 155 -0.65 7.77 -15.85
N GLU A 156 -0.51 7.54 -17.15
CA GLU A 156 -1.31 8.24 -18.16
C GLU A 156 -2.69 7.57 -18.23
N PHE A 157 -3.71 8.29 -17.77
CA PHE A 157 -5.10 7.85 -17.85
C PHE A 157 -5.67 8.28 -19.21
N THR A 158 -5.78 7.35 -20.15
CA THR A 158 -6.76 7.48 -21.25
C THR A 158 -8.14 7.10 -20.71
N ALA A 159 -8.99 8.10 -20.51
CA ALA A 159 -10.38 7.89 -20.12
C ALA A 159 -11.16 7.21 -21.27
N PHE A 160 -11.68 6.00 -21.03
CA PHE A 160 -12.73 5.42 -21.86
C PHE A 160 -14.08 5.67 -21.17
N GLN A 161 -14.91 6.50 -21.79
CA GLN A 161 -16.34 6.57 -21.45
C GLN A 161 -17.00 5.25 -21.86
N LYS A 162 -17.66 4.57 -20.93
CA LYS A 162 -18.73 3.63 -21.28
C LYS A 162 -20.06 4.38 -21.11
N SER A 163 -20.77 4.52 -22.22
CA SER A 163 -22.18 4.90 -22.33
C SER A 163 -23.07 3.91 -21.60
#